data_AF-A0A060HNW8-F1
#
_entry.id   AF-A0A060HNW8-F1
#
_cell.length_a   1.000
_cell.length_b   1.000
_cell.length_c   1.000
_cell.angle_alpha   90.00
_cell.angle_beta   90.00
_cell.angle_gamma   90.00
#
_symmetry.space_group_name_H-M   'P 1'
#
loop_
_entity.id
_entity.type
_entity.pdbx_description
1 polymer ?
#
loop_
_entity_poly.entity_id
_entity_poly.type
_entity_poly.pdbx_seq_one_letter_code
_entity_poly.pdbx_strand_id
1 'polypeptide(L)'
;MIVQHEAHVEPSSRFEILENLEKLGVNPEMLDQLSIPALNHLLKTLQKAASSGPAQSRPGRRKSHELSRVVSPADKKILKALLSSTGGVSSLTLSKELDIPLSTVQRRRKRLEANLLEMSYTLKVERFGWRTATLFISTRNGMTAAVGKEILSWKDSVSCVSRTMGENSIDLKADIVFKDNEELVETIGRIKAIEGVEKVSWSEQIRAVGHNSNLISYILDKI
;
A
#
# COMPACT_ATOMS: atom_id res chain seq x y z
N MET A 1 26.83 -40.88 -34.19
CA MET A 1 25.47 -40.28 -34.16
C MET A 1 25.67 -38.78 -34.03
N ILE A 2 25.55 -38.05 -35.15
CA ILE A 2 25.85 -36.62 -35.24
C ILE A 2 24.58 -35.87 -34.80
N VAL A 3 24.65 -35.14 -33.69
CA VAL A 3 23.59 -34.20 -33.29
C VAL A 3 23.95 -32.86 -33.91
N GLN A 4 23.17 -32.42 -34.90
CA GLN A 4 23.30 -31.12 -35.53
C GLN A 4 22.96 -30.03 -34.51
N HIS A 5 23.85 -29.04 -34.37
CA HIS A 5 23.58 -27.80 -33.66
C HIS A 5 22.82 -26.88 -34.63
N GLU A 6 21.52 -26.68 -34.41
CA GLU A 6 20.77 -25.60 -35.08
C GLU A 6 21.23 -24.27 -34.48
N ALA A 7 21.99 -23.51 -35.27
CA ALA A 7 22.32 -22.14 -34.96
C ALA A 7 21.03 -21.30 -35.01
N HIS A 8 20.68 -20.64 -33.91
CA HIS A 8 19.67 -19.58 -33.91
C HIS A 8 20.21 -18.38 -34.71
N VAL A 9 19.89 -18.34 -36.00
CA VAL A 9 20.15 -17.20 -36.88
C VAL A 9 19.12 -16.13 -36.53
N GLU A 10 19.55 -14.93 -36.13
CA GLU A 10 18.63 -13.79 -36.01
C GLU A 10 18.03 -13.49 -37.40
N PRO A 11 16.70 -13.39 -37.53
CA PRO A 11 16.06 -13.14 -38.81
C PRO A 11 16.56 -11.80 -39.35
N SER A 12 17.24 -11.86 -40.49
CA SER A 12 17.98 -10.73 -41.05
C SER A 12 17.13 -9.91 -42.03
N SER A 13 16.01 -10.49 -42.49
CA SER A 13 15.11 -9.83 -43.44
C SER A 13 13.71 -9.60 -42.85
N ARG A 14 13.05 -8.51 -43.28
CA ARG A 14 11.68 -8.16 -42.89
C ARG A 14 10.69 -9.32 -43.14
N PHE A 15 10.88 -10.06 -44.23
CA PHE A 15 10.03 -11.17 -44.64
C PHE A 15 10.08 -12.32 -43.61
N GLU A 16 11.27 -12.71 -43.17
CA GLU A 16 11.46 -13.76 -42.15
C GLU A 16 10.83 -13.39 -40.80
N ILE A 17 10.85 -12.10 -40.43
CA ILE A 17 10.25 -11.63 -39.16
C ILE A 17 8.73 -11.72 -39.22
N LEU A 18 8.13 -11.32 -40.36
CA LEU A 18 6.68 -11.38 -40.54
C LEU A 18 6.16 -12.81 -40.60
N GLU A 19 6.86 -13.73 -41.27
CA GLU A 19 6.51 -15.16 -41.30
C GLU A 19 6.51 -15.77 -39.89
N ASN A 20 7.49 -15.40 -39.06
CA ASN A 20 7.56 -15.87 -37.67
C ASN A 20 6.46 -15.27 -36.77
N LEU A 21 6.05 -14.04 -37.02
CA LEU A 21 4.94 -13.40 -36.32
C LEU A 21 3.58 -14.00 -36.74
N GLU A 22 3.42 -14.34 -38.01
CA GLU A 22 2.23 -15.02 -38.52
C GLU A 22 2.08 -16.43 -37.90
N LYS A 23 3.18 -17.17 -37.74
CA LYS A 23 3.21 -18.44 -36.99
C LYS A 23 2.79 -18.30 -35.52
N LEU A 24 2.91 -17.10 -34.95
CA LEU A 24 2.43 -16.75 -33.61
C LEU A 24 1.01 -16.17 -33.59
N GLY A 25 0.31 -16.18 -34.74
CA GLY A 25 -1.08 -15.73 -34.88
C GLY A 25 -1.25 -14.23 -35.08
N VAL A 26 -0.18 -13.50 -35.43
CA VAL A 26 -0.24 -12.06 -35.70
C VAL A 26 -0.48 -11.82 -37.19
N ASN A 27 -1.48 -11.01 -37.55
CA ASN A 27 -1.75 -10.68 -38.96
C ASN A 27 -0.65 -9.72 -39.50
N PRO A 28 0.14 -10.14 -40.52
CA PRO A 28 1.23 -9.35 -41.07
C PRO A 28 0.79 -8.05 -41.75
N GLU A 29 -0.43 -7.98 -42.29
CA GLU A 29 -0.95 -6.78 -42.98
C GLU A 29 -1.06 -5.56 -42.04
N MET A 30 -1.23 -5.79 -40.73
CA MET A 30 -1.29 -4.70 -39.75
C MET A 30 0.09 -4.14 -39.36
N LEU A 31 1.17 -4.73 -39.86
CA LEU A 31 2.54 -4.43 -39.45
C LEU A 31 3.37 -3.75 -40.56
N ASP A 32 2.74 -3.41 -41.69
CA ASP A 32 3.39 -2.83 -42.86
C ASP A 32 4.09 -1.50 -42.60
N GLN A 33 3.64 -0.75 -41.59
CA GLN A 33 4.21 0.53 -41.21
C GLN A 33 5.31 0.45 -40.14
N LEU A 34 5.59 -0.73 -39.58
CA LEU A 34 6.60 -0.89 -38.53
C LEU A 34 8.00 -1.05 -39.10
N SER A 35 9.00 -0.43 -38.46
CA SER A 35 10.40 -0.61 -38.82
C SER A 35 10.91 -2.00 -38.45
N ILE A 36 11.94 -2.50 -39.14
CA ILE A 36 12.55 -3.81 -38.87
C ILE A 36 12.98 -3.97 -37.38
N PRO A 37 13.58 -2.97 -36.71
CA PRO A 37 13.87 -3.06 -35.28
C PRO A 37 12.63 -3.25 -34.40
N ALA A 38 11.52 -2.56 -34.73
CA ALA A 38 10.27 -2.67 -34.00
C ALA A 38 9.63 -4.06 -34.17
N LEU A 39 9.68 -4.61 -35.39
CA LEU A 39 9.23 -5.97 -35.67
C LEU A 39 10.04 -7.03 -34.90
N ASN A 40 11.37 -6.87 -34.85
CA ASN A 40 12.24 -7.76 -34.09
C ASN A 40 11.97 -7.69 -32.57
N HIS A 41 11.75 -6.49 -32.04
CA HIS A 41 11.39 -6.32 -30.63
C HIS A 41 10.04 -6.97 -30.31
N LEU A 42 9.04 -6.81 -31.19
CA LEU A 42 7.73 -7.44 -31.06
C LEU A 42 7.84 -8.97 -31.06
N LEU A 43 8.58 -9.54 -32.01
CA LEU A 43 8.79 -10.98 -32.13
C LEU A 43 9.45 -11.55 -30.87
N LYS A 44 10.53 -10.92 -30.36
CA LYS A 44 11.20 -11.35 -29.12
C LYS A 44 10.25 -11.30 -27.91
N THR A 45 9.40 -10.28 -27.84
CA THR A 45 8.44 -10.11 -26.74
C THR A 45 7.37 -11.20 -26.76
N LEU A 46 6.80 -11.50 -27.93
CA LEU A 46 5.79 -12.53 -28.09
C LEU A 46 6.35 -13.94 -27.89
N GLN A 47 7.56 -14.22 -28.36
CA GLN A 47 8.23 -15.50 -28.10
C GLN A 47 8.48 -15.71 -26.60
N LYS A 48 8.86 -14.65 -25.87
CA LYS A 48 9.00 -14.69 -24.41
C LYS A 48 7.66 -14.91 -23.71
N ALA A 49 6.58 -14.32 -24.21
CA ALA A 49 5.24 -14.53 -23.69
C ALA A 49 4.71 -15.95 -23.99
N ALA A 50 4.99 -16.50 -25.18
CA ALA A 50 4.56 -17.85 -25.58
C ALA A 50 5.34 -18.95 -24.86
N SER A 51 6.62 -18.74 -24.55
CA SER A 51 7.44 -19.64 -23.72
C SER A 51 7.14 -19.54 -22.23
N SER A 52 6.46 -18.47 -21.81
CA SER A 52 5.89 -18.32 -20.47
C SER A 52 4.46 -18.87 -20.49
N GLY A 53 4.28 -20.17 -20.22
CA GLY A 53 2.96 -20.82 -20.19
C GLY A 53 1.91 -20.05 -19.35
N PRO A 54 0.60 -20.32 -19.54
CA PRO A 54 -0.48 -19.39 -19.16
C PRO A 54 -0.47 -19.09 -17.66
N ALA A 55 0.07 -17.93 -17.31
CA ALA A 55 -0.01 -17.38 -15.97
C ALA A 55 -1.45 -16.91 -15.75
N GLN A 56 -2.21 -17.69 -14.99
CA GLN A 56 -3.45 -17.23 -14.38
C GLN A 56 -3.13 -16.04 -13.45
N SER A 57 -3.33 -14.84 -13.96
CA SER A 57 -3.24 -13.59 -13.22
C SER A 57 -4.41 -13.46 -12.24
N ARG A 58 -4.30 -14.11 -11.07
CA ARG A 58 -5.06 -13.72 -9.88
C ARG A 58 -4.36 -12.52 -9.22
N PRO A 59 -5.01 -11.36 -9.06
CA PRO A 59 -4.42 -10.25 -8.33
C PRO A 59 -4.51 -10.55 -6.82
N GLY A 60 -3.39 -10.40 -6.11
CA GLY A 60 -3.45 -10.10 -4.67
C GLY A 60 -2.95 -11.12 -3.63
N ARG A 61 -2.05 -12.07 -3.95
CA ARG A 61 -1.53 -12.99 -2.90
C ARG A 61 -0.03 -13.31 -2.92
N ARG A 62 0.83 -12.45 -3.48
CA ARG A 62 2.30 -12.68 -3.47
C ARG A 62 3.10 -11.92 -2.40
N LYS A 63 2.59 -10.83 -1.80
CA LYS A 63 3.38 -10.02 -0.84
C LYS A 63 3.58 -10.65 0.55
N SER A 64 2.62 -11.45 1.03
CA SER A 64 2.70 -11.99 2.40
C SER A 64 3.80 -13.04 2.59
N HIS A 65 4.21 -13.74 1.53
CA HIS A 65 5.20 -14.82 1.64
C HIS A 65 6.66 -14.32 1.63
N GLU A 66 6.94 -13.14 1.06
CA GLU A 66 8.29 -12.56 1.05
C GLU A 66 8.70 -11.99 2.42
N LEU A 67 7.79 -11.36 3.16
CA LEU A 67 8.09 -10.76 4.47
C LEU A 67 8.44 -11.80 5.55
N SER A 68 7.84 -13.00 5.50
CA SER A 68 8.13 -14.10 6.45
C SER A 68 9.57 -14.60 6.40
N ARG A 69 10.30 -14.36 5.30
CA ARG A 69 11.73 -14.70 5.17
C ARG A 69 12.67 -13.60 5.68
N VAL A 70 12.15 -12.42 6.05
CA VAL A 70 12.95 -11.20 6.33
C VAL A 70 13.16 -10.92 7.83
N VAL A 71 12.35 -11.52 8.71
CA VAL A 71 12.34 -11.24 10.15
C VAL A 71 12.82 -12.45 10.96
N SER A 72 14.00 -12.34 11.55
CA SER A 72 14.58 -13.42 12.39
C SER A 72 13.99 -13.43 13.81
N PRO A 73 14.17 -14.51 14.60
CA PRO A 73 13.67 -14.56 15.99
C PRO A 73 14.18 -13.42 16.88
N ALA A 74 15.43 -12.99 16.69
CA ALA A 74 15.99 -11.84 17.38
C ALA A 74 15.31 -10.53 16.98
N ASP A 75 14.93 -10.39 15.70
CA ASP A 75 14.19 -9.21 15.23
C ASP A 75 12.79 -9.17 15.83
N LYS A 76 12.10 -10.32 15.94
CA LYS A 76 10.79 -10.40 16.62
C LYS A 76 10.87 -9.94 18.07
N LYS A 77 11.90 -10.35 18.81
CA LYS A 77 12.13 -9.89 20.20
C LYS A 77 12.32 -8.37 20.26
N ILE A 78 13.14 -7.82 19.37
CA ILE A 78 13.37 -6.37 19.28
C ILE A 78 12.07 -5.64 18.92
N LEU A 79 11.29 -6.13 17.95
CA LEU A 79 10.01 -5.54 17.55
C LEU A 79 8.98 -5.57 18.68
N LYS A 80 8.86 -6.70 19.40
CA LYS A 80 7.98 -6.80 20.57
C LYS A 80 8.34 -5.79 21.64
N ALA A 81 9.64 -5.63 21.94
CA ALA A 81 10.10 -4.68 22.95
C ALA A 81 9.87 -3.21 22.52
N LEU A 82 10.14 -2.88 21.25
CA LEU A 82 9.90 -1.53 20.72
C LEU A 82 8.40 -1.17 20.73
N LEU A 83 7.53 -2.07 20.26
CA LEU A 83 6.10 -1.80 20.09
C LEU A 83 5.28 -1.92 21.38
N SER A 84 5.79 -2.61 22.41
CA SER A 84 5.13 -2.70 23.72
C SER A 84 5.46 -1.50 24.62
N SER A 85 6.44 -0.68 24.25
CA SER A 85 6.86 0.46 25.04
C SER A 85 6.00 1.70 24.76
N THR A 86 5.53 2.35 25.83
CA THR A 86 4.80 3.63 25.75
C THR A 86 5.72 4.85 25.66
N GLY A 87 7.02 4.63 25.48
CA GLY A 87 8.07 5.65 25.34
C GLY A 87 9.34 5.00 24.79
N GLY A 88 10.09 5.72 23.97
CA GLY A 88 11.20 5.14 23.20
C GLY A 88 12.20 4.35 24.06
N VAL A 89 12.36 3.06 23.77
CA VAL A 89 13.34 2.20 24.45
C VAL A 89 14.73 2.47 23.90
N SER A 90 15.72 2.61 24.77
CA SER A 90 17.11 2.77 24.34
C SER A 90 17.68 1.44 23.81
N SER A 91 18.59 1.51 22.84
CA SER A 91 19.28 0.30 22.33
C SER A 91 20.13 -0.38 23.41
N LEU A 92 20.58 0.36 24.43
CA LEU A 92 21.30 -0.18 25.59
C LEU A 92 20.38 -1.04 26.47
N THR A 93 19.17 -0.55 26.73
CA THR A 93 18.16 -1.29 27.49
C THR A 93 17.81 -2.59 26.77
N LEU A 94 17.53 -2.51 25.47
CA LEU A 94 17.25 -3.69 24.64
C LEU A 94 18.40 -4.70 24.62
N SER A 95 19.65 -4.24 24.60
CA SER A 95 20.82 -5.12 24.62
C SER A 95 20.89 -5.95 25.91
N LYS A 96 20.65 -5.31 27.05
CA LYS A 96 20.66 -5.97 28.36
C LYS A 96 19.48 -6.94 28.53
N GLU A 97 18.28 -6.52 28.16
CA GLU A 97 17.06 -7.31 28.35
C GLU A 97 16.99 -8.53 27.43
N LEU A 98 17.50 -8.41 26.19
CA LEU A 98 17.41 -9.46 25.19
C LEU A 98 18.63 -10.36 25.13
N ASP A 99 19.67 -10.04 25.90
CA ASP A 99 21.00 -10.68 25.84
C ASP A 99 21.57 -10.69 24.41
N ILE A 100 21.50 -9.53 23.75
CA ILE A 100 22.00 -9.32 22.39
C ILE A 100 23.07 -8.23 22.45
N PRO A 101 24.25 -8.41 21.82
CA PRO A 101 25.28 -7.37 21.80
C PRO A 101 24.75 -6.03 21.28
N LEU A 102 25.14 -4.94 21.94
CA LEU A 102 24.64 -3.58 21.64
C LEU A 102 24.78 -3.20 20.16
N SER A 103 25.93 -3.48 19.55
CA SER A 103 26.19 -3.21 18.13
C SER A 103 25.23 -3.98 17.21
N THR A 104 24.84 -5.19 17.61
CA THR A 104 23.87 -6.02 16.88
C THR A 104 22.46 -5.46 17.03
N VAL A 105 22.05 -5.03 18.23
CA VAL A 105 20.76 -4.38 18.45
C VAL A 105 20.66 -3.09 17.64
N GLN A 106 21.68 -2.23 17.68
CA GLN A 106 21.70 -0.98 16.91
C GLN A 106 21.56 -1.22 15.40
N ARG A 107 22.33 -2.15 14.84
CA ARG A 107 22.26 -2.49 13.41
C ARG A 107 20.88 -3.04 13.03
N ARG A 108 20.34 -3.96 13.82
CA ARG A 108 19.02 -4.57 13.58
C ARG A 108 17.91 -3.55 13.71
N ARG A 109 17.90 -2.76 14.79
CA ARG A 109 16.94 -1.68 15.01
C ARG A 109 16.89 -0.72 13.83
N LYS A 110 18.05 -0.20 13.38
CA LYS A 110 18.13 0.70 12.23
C LYS A 110 17.51 0.07 10.97
N ARG A 111 17.77 -1.22 10.72
CA ARG A 111 17.15 -1.95 9.60
C ARG A 111 15.64 -2.10 9.78
N LEU A 112 15.17 -2.44 10.98
CA LEU A 112 13.74 -2.63 11.27
C LEU A 112 12.98 -1.30 11.15
N GLU A 113 13.53 -0.22 11.71
CA GLU A 113 12.98 1.13 11.58
C GLU A 113 12.92 1.59 10.13
N ALA A 114 13.92 1.27 9.31
CA ALA A 114 13.93 1.68 7.91
C ALA A 114 12.93 0.90 7.02
N ASN A 115 12.56 -0.33 7.39
CA ASN A 115 11.83 -1.23 6.49
C ASN A 115 10.45 -1.66 7.01
N LEU A 116 10.22 -1.64 8.32
CA LEU A 116 9.04 -2.26 8.95
C LEU A 116 8.32 -1.37 9.95
N LEU A 117 8.93 -0.27 10.41
CA LEU A 117 8.33 0.63 11.39
C LEU A 117 8.17 2.02 10.80
N GLU A 118 7.14 2.71 11.26
CA GLU A 118 6.93 4.13 11.01
C GLU A 118 7.01 4.87 12.35
N MET A 119 7.81 5.93 12.42
CA MET A 119 7.94 6.75 13.63
C MET A 119 7.22 8.07 13.41
N SER A 120 6.18 8.30 14.22
CA SER A 120 5.40 9.54 14.18
C SER A 120 5.23 10.11 15.58
N TYR A 121 5.15 11.45 15.64
CA TYR A 121 4.74 12.18 16.83
C TYR A 121 3.35 12.75 16.58
N THR A 122 2.42 12.48 17.50
CA THR A 122 1.05 12.98 17.40
C THR A 122 0.77 13.94 18.54
N LEU A 123 0.14 15.07 18.21
CA LEU A 123 -0.31 16.04 19.20
C LEU A 123 -1.54 15.51 19.93
N LYS A 124 -1.54 15.57 21.27
CA LYS A 124 -2.73 15.28 22.10
C LYS A 124 -3.65 16.51 22.09
N VAL A 125 -4.41 16.67 21.02
CA VAL A 125 -5.29 17.84 20.77
C VAL A 125 -6.30 18.09 21.90
N GLU A 126 -6.71 17.03 22.60
CA GLU A 126 -7.64 17.08 23.73
C GLU A 126 -7.10 17.88 24.91
N ARG A 127 -5.77 17.93 25.07
CA ARG A 127 -5.12 18.76 26.11
C ARG A 127 -5.26 20.26 25.86
N PHE A 128 -5.63 20.65 24.65
CA PHE A 128 -5.85 22.04 24.25
C PHE A 128 -7.34 22.38 24.15
N GLY A 129 -8.22 21.49 24.60
CA GLY A 129 -9.68 21.66 24.53
C GLY A 129 -10.30 21.33 23.17
N TRP A 130 -9.51 20.80 22.23
CA TRP A 130 -10.01 20.34 20.94
C TRP A 130 -10.55 18.92 21.05
N ARG A 131 -11.51 18.58 20.19
CA ARG A 131 -12.18 17.29 20.12
C ARG A 131 -11.96 16.69 18.74
N THR A 132 -12.17 15.38 18.63
CA THR A 132 -12.00 14.65 17.38
C THR A 132 -13.27 13.90 17.01
N ALA A 133 -13.60 13.88 15.73
CA ALA A 133 -14.72 13.11 15.22
C ALA A 133 -14.34 12.40 13.93
N THR A 134 -14.95 11.25 13.72
CA THR A 134 -14.93 10.55 12.45
C THR A 134 -16.21 10.86 11.69
N LEU A 135 -16.06 11.35 10.47
CA LEU A 135 -17.12 11.51 9.49
C LEU A 135 -17.13 10.31 8.54
N PHE A 136 -18.32 9.78 8.30
CA PHE A 136 -18.61 8.71 7.36
C PHE A 136 -19.44 9.27 6.22
N ILE A 137 -18.92 9.19 5.01
CA ILE A 137 -19.42 9.92 3.86
C ILE A 137 -19.75 8.93 2.74
N SER A 138 -20.99 8.99 2.29
CA SER A 138 -21.48 8.29 1.10
C SER A 138 -21.38 9.22 -0.10
N THR A 139 -20.86 8.71 -1.20
CA THR A 139 -20.69 9.45 -2.45
C THR A 139 -21.45 8.77 -3.58
N ARG A 140 -21.84 9.55 -4.59
CA ARG A 140 -22.55 9.07 -5.78
C ARG A 140 -21.76 9.31 -7.05
N ASN A 141 -22.21 8.68 -8.14
CA ASN A 141 -21.73 8.92 -9.50
C ASN A 141 -20.20 8.76 -9.67
N GLY A 142 -19.55 7.91 -8.86
CA GLY A 142 -18.11 7.68 -8.93
C GLY A 142 -17.23 8.84 -8.43
N MET A 143 -17.81 9.84 -7.75
CA MET A 143 -17.11 11.06 -7.33
C MET A 143 -16.22 10.89 -6.09
N THR A 144 -16.14 9.68 -5.51
CA THR A 144 -15.42 9.37 -4.28
C THR A 144 -14.00 9.96 -4.23
N ALA A 145 -13.23 9.81 -5.30
CA ALA A 145 -11.86 10.30 -5.34
C ALA A 145 -11.76 11.83 -5.40
N ALA A 146 -12.70 12.50 -6.06
CA ALA A 146 -12.76 13.96 -6.16
C ALA A 146 -13.16 14.56 -4.81
N VAL A 147 -14.26 14.07 -4.23
CA VAL A 147 -14.74 14.46 -2.90
C VAL A 147 -13.64 14.27 -1.85
N GLY A 148 -12.96 13.12 -1.85
CA GLY A 148 -11.89 12.83 -0.89
C GLY A 148 -10.70 13.79 -1.00
N LYS A 149 -10.30 14.17 -2.22
CA LYS A 149 -9.23 15.15 -2.46
C LYS A 149 -9.63 16.55 -2.02
N GLU A 150 -10.88 16.94 -2.25
CA GLU A 150 -11.40 18.24 -1.83
C GLU A 150 -11.38 18.36 -0.30
N ILE A 151 -11.92 17.37 0.41
CA ILE A 151 -11.92 17.35 1.88
C ILE A 151 -10.48 17.37 2.43
N LEU A 152 -9.58 16.59 1.84
CA LEU A 152 -8.17 16.54 2.28
C LEU A 152 -7.44 17.88 2.09
N SER A 153 -7.94 18.78 1.23
CA SER A 153 -7.33 20.09 1.01
C SER A 153 -7.53 21.07 2.18
N TRP A 154 -8.43 20.78 3.11
CA TRP A 154 -8.76 21.64 4.26
C TRP A 154 -7.75 21.44 5.39
N LYS A 155 -6.84 22.41 5.55
CA LYS A 155 -5.69 22.34 6.48
C LYS A 155 -6.03 22.57 7.95
N ASP A 156 -7.21 23.13 8.21
CA ASP A 156 -7.67 23.66 9.49
C ASP A 156 -8.46 22.64 10.31
N SER A 157 -9.07 21.64 9.67
CA SER A 157 -10.04 20.76 10.35
C SER A 157 -9.88 19.27 10.04
N VAL A 158 -9.15 18.90 8.98
CA VAL A 158 -9.07 17.51 8.51
C VAL A 158 -7.69 16.92 8.79
N SER A 159 -7.66 15.83 9.56
CA SER A 159 -6.43 15.12 9.92
C SER A 159 -6.12 13.94 9.01
N CYS A 160 -7.16 13.29 8.46
CA CYS A 160 -7.02 12.15 7.57
C CYS A 160 -8.27 11.99 6.72
N VAL A 161 -8.11 11.58 5.46
CA VAL A 161 -9.20 11.10 4.60
C VAL A 161 -8.80 9.74 4.03
N SER A 162 -9.68 8.76 4.17
CA SER A 162 -9.46 7.39 3.71
C SER A 162 -10.65 6.93 2.89
N ARG A 163 -10.37 6.26 1.77
CA ARG A 163 -11.40 5.51 1.05
C ARG A 163 -11.72 4.23 1.83
N THR A 164 -13.00 3.95 2.01
CA THR A 164 -13.49 2.79 2.73
C THR A 164 -14.24 1.86 1.79
N MET A 165 -14.29 0.58 2.19
CA MET A 165 -15.13 -0.44 1.58
C MET A 165 -15.82 -1.16 2.73
N GLY A 166 -17.14 -1.12 2.78
CA GLY A 166 -17.92 -1.65 3.90
C GLY A 166 -19.42 -1.66 3.60
N GLU A 167 -20.19 -2.13 4.57
CA GLU A 167 -21.65 -2.14 4.50
C GLU A 167 -22.20 -0.71 4.69
N ASN A 168 -23.41 -0.43 4.19
CA ASN A 168 -24.11 0.88 4.27
C ASN A 168 -23.58 2.02 3.40
N SER A 169 -23.05 1.72 2.20
CA SER A 169 -22.69 2.73 1.17
C SER A 169 -21.76 3.85 1.64
N ILE A 170 -20.90 3.61 2.64
CA ILE A 170 -19.87 4.57 3.08
C ILE A 170 -18.62 4.37 2.24
N ASP A 171 -18.30 5.35 1.39
CA ASP A 171 -17.16 5.30 0.48
C ASP A 171 -15.92 6.01 1.05
N LEU A 172 -16.13 6.97 1.96
CA LEU A 172 -15.09 7.78 2.56
C LEU A 172 -15.25 7.85 4.08
N LYS A 173 -14.11 7.85 4.76
CA LYS A 173 -13.96 8.22 6.16
C LYS A 173 -13.05 9.45 6.24
N ALA A 174 -13.47 10.48 6.98
CA ALA A 174 -12.62 11.63 7.29
C ALA A 174 -12.51 11.81 8.81
N ASP A 175 -11.28 11.89 9.33
CA ASP A 175 -11.03 12.19 10.74
C ASP A 175 -10.77 13.69 10.88
N ILE A 176 -11.58 14.36 11.69
CA ILE A 176 -11.55 15.82 11.87
C ILE A 176 -11.21 16.19 13.31
N VAL A 177 -10.67 17.40 13.47
CA VAL A 177 -10.43 18.05 14.76
C VAL A 177 -11.24 19.34 14.79
N PHE A 178 -11.91 19.61 15.91
CA PHE A 178 -12.79 20.78 16.07
C PHE A 178 -12.78 21.24 17.53
N LYS A 179 -13.06 22.52 17.77
CA LYS A 179 -13.03 23.12 19.10
C LYS A 179 -14.38 23.06 19.81
N ASP A 180 -15.46 23.26 19.06
CA ASP A 180 -16.82 23.29 19.58
C ASP A 180 -17.84 22.71 18.58
N ASN A 181 -19.09 22.66 19.00
CA ASN A 181 -20.15 22.06 18.18
C ASN A 181 -20.47 22.90 16.93
N GLU A 182 -20.15 24.20 16.92
CA GLU A 182 -20.39 25.07 15.77
C GLU A 182 -19.42 24.72 14.65
N GLU A 183 -18.12 24.61 14.93
CA GLU A 183 -17.12 24.17 13.97
C GLU A 183 -17.43 22.77 13.38
N LEU A 184 -17.97 21.86 14.21
CA LEU A 184 -18.41 20.54 13.75
C LEU A 184 -19.57 20.64 12.76
N VAL A 185 -20.60 21.42 13.09
CA VAL A 185 -21.78 21.60 12.23
C VAL A 185 -21.40 22.28 10.92
N GLU A 186 -20.54 23.30 10.97
CA GLU A 186 -20.00 23.97 9.78
C GLU A 186 -19.21 23.00 8.89
N THR A 187 -18.33 22.19 9.48
CA THR A 187 -17.56 21.19 8.73
C THR A 187 -18.48 20.17 8.05
N ILE A 188 -19.50 19.68 8.75
CA ILE A 188 -20.50 18.77 8.17
C ILE A 188 -21.28 19.47 7.05
N GLY A 189 -21.67 20.73 7.25
CA GLY A 189 -22.37 21.53 6.25
C GLY A 189 -21.55 21.72 4.98
N ARG A 190 -20.26 22.08 5.12
CA ARG A 190 -19.31 22.21 4.01
C ARG A 190 -19.18 20.90 3.23
N ILE A 191 -19.09 19.75 3.90
CA ILE A 191 -18.99 18.44 3.23
C ILE A 191 -20.28 18.12 2.49
N LYS A 192 -21.45 18.36 3.09
CA LYS A 192 -22.74 18.12 2.43
C LYS A 192 -22.95 18.98 1.18
N ALA A 193 -22.29 20.14 1.11
CA ALA A 193 -22.34 21.03 -0.04
C ALA A 193 -21.45 20.57 -1.21
N ILE A 194 -20.52 19.62 -1.00
CA ILE A 194 -19.64 19.10 -2.05
C ILE A 194 -20.46 18.31 -3.07
N GLU A 195 -20.25 18.59 -4.36
CA GLU A 195 -20.88 17.84 -5.42
C GLU A 195 -20.50 16.34 -5.35
N GLY A 196 -21.51 15.48 -5.41
CA GLY A 196 -21.32 14.04 -5.35
C GLY A 196 -21.34 13.46 -3.94
N VAL A 197 -21.46 14.28 -2.89
CA VAL A 197 -21.82 13.80 -1.54
C VAL A 197 -23.32 13.52 -1.49
N GLU A 198 -23.67 12.34 -1.00
CA GLU A 198 -25.08 11.91 -0.80
C GLU A 198 -25.48 11.99 0.67
N LYS A 199 -24.62 11.48 1.56
CA LYS A 199 -24.92 11.40 2.99
C LYS A 199 -23.65 11.59 3.81
N VAL A 200 -23.82 12.24 4.96
CA VAL A 200 -22.79 12.37 5.99
C VAL A 200 -23.39 11.92 7.31
N SER A 201 -22.74 10.96 7.97
CA SER A 201 -22.95 10.61 9.37
C SER A 201 -21.64 10.76 10.13
N TRP A 202 -21.70 10.85 11.45
CA TRP A 202 -20.50 11.09 12.25
C TRP A 202 -20.58 10.39 13.60
N SER A 203 -19.40 10.16 14.18
CA SER A 203 -19.26 9.70 15.55
C SER A 203 -18.09 10.42 16.20
N GLU A 204 -18.26 10.81 17.45
CA GLU A 204 -17.18 11.33 18.28
C GLU A 204 -16.74 10.28 19.29
N GLN A 205 -15.43 10.22 19.51
CA GLN A 205 -14.87 9.39 20.56
C GLN A 205 -14.96 10.13 21.91
N ILE A 206 -15.89 9.72 22.76
CA ILE A 206 -16.02 10.28 24.13
C ILE A 206 -14.86 9.85 25.02
N ARG A 207 -14.48 8.56 24.97
CA ARG A 207 -13.37 8.01 25.77
C ARG A 207 -12.83 6.72 25.15
N ALA A 208 -11.52 6.59 25.08
CA ALA A 208 -10.88 5.31 24.77
C ALA A 208 -11.02 4.35 25.96
N VAL A 209 -11.53 3.14 25.70
CA VAL A 209 -11.67 2.08 26.72
C VAL A 209 -10.31 1.47 27.07
N GLY A 210 -9.42 1.33 26.09
CA GLY A 210 -8.07 0.81 26.27
C GLY A 210 -7.38 0.51 24.94
N HIS A 211 -6.11 0.13 25.03
CA HIS A 211 -5.32 -0.32 23.88
C HIS A 211 -4.93 -1.78 24.10
N ASN A 212 -5.17 -2.63 23.10
CA ASN A 212 -4.77 -4.04 23.17
C ASN A 212 -3.32 -4.21 22.69
N SER A 213 -2.37 -4.06 23.61
CA SER A 213 -0.94 -4.25 23.33
C SER A 213 -0.57 -5.68 22.91
N ASN A 214 -1.42 -6.68 23.20
CA ASN A 214 -1.15 -8.08 22.87
C ASN A 214 -1.36 -8.39 21.38
N LEU A 215 -2.14 -7.60 20.65
CA LEU A 215 -2.43 -7.81 19.23
C LEU A 215 -1.14 -7.81 18.39
N ILE A 216 -0.23 -6.88 18.68
CA ILE A 216 1.05 -6.77 17.96
C ILE A 216 1.90 -8.03 18.17
N SER A 217 1.99 -8.50 19.42
CA SER A 217 2.70 -9.74 19.74
C SER A 217 2.12 -10.93 18.98
N TYR A 218 0.78 -11.03 18.91
CA TYR A 218 0.10 -12.07 18.15
C TYR A 218 0.44 -12.03 16.65
N ILE A 219 0.44 -10.83 16.03
CA ILE A 219 0.81 -10.68 14.61
C ILE A 219 2.26 -11.11 14.37
N LEU A 220 3.18 -10.67 15.23
CA LEU A 220 4.61 -11.01 15.13
C LEU A 220 4.89 -12.51 15.27
N ASP A 221 4.03 -13.25 15.98
CA ASP A 221 4.14 -14.70 16.13
C ASP A 221 3.63 -15.46 14.90
N LYS A 222 2.85 -14.81 14.01
CA LYS A 222 2.28 -15.42 12.80
C LYS A 222 3.08 -15.17 11.52
N ILE A 223 4.00 -14.20 11.53
CA ILE A 223 4.94 -13.92 10.42
C ILE A 223 6.21 -14.75 10.52
#